data_AF-A0A962R175-F1
#
_entry.id   AF-A0A962R175-F1
#
_cell.length_a   1.000
_cell.length_b   1.000
_cell.length_c   1.000
_cell.angle_alpha   90.00
_cell.angle_beta   90.00
_cell.angle_gamma   90.00
#
_symmetry.space_group_name_H-M   'P 1'
#
loop_
_entity.id
_entity.type
_entity.pdbx_description
1 polymer ?
#
loop_
_entity_poly.entity_id
_entity_poly.type
_entity_poly.pdbx_seq_one_letter_code
_entity_poly.pdbx_strand_id
1 'polypeptide(L)'
;GEPLWQDPALLGRVDKDYGHDVQTAARFGRQLCDLLGVPRKCCQLAYEDGLYYLMQEQNLPKNLDVLAQKLKGDLDRRRLARLIERGYNVPAGAIIPLSRSTGWPLQEADKHWRSSLWPMKRERVVLIPGDSPMGLRLPLNDLPELAKKADKITPQRDPFEPRESLAKRDQMHFSDSGEAPEDALPDPDDYEAVVRTALCLEARGGRLHVFVPPLEYLEDYVELVAAIEETAAALKMPVIIEGYEPPRDPRLQKLLVTPDPGVIEVNVHPSNNWEELVATTTALYEEARQARLSTEKFMLDGRHTGTGGGNHITLGGATPADSPLLRRPDLLRSLITFWQHHPSLSYLFSGMFIGPTSQAPRVDEGRDEMLYELEVAFSQMSDGEVPQPWLVDRLLRNLLIDVTGNTHRAEFCIDKLYSPNSATGRLGILEFRGFEMPPHSRMALVQALLLRALVARFWSEPYHKPLVRWGTELHDRFMLPHYIWQDMKFVVQDLQAHGYPFQLEWLAAFEEFRFPHYGRVQLDDIELELRWAVEPWHVLGEETTSFGTSRYVDSSVERL
;
A
#
# COMPACT_ATOMS: atom_id res chain seq x y z
N GLY A 1 -12.68 6.87 16.69
CA GLY A 1 -13.07 7.58 15.46
C GLY A 1 -14.56 7.42 15.22
N GLU A 2 -15.08 8.05 14.17
CA GLU A 2 -16.43 7.81 13.63
C GLU A 2 -16.29 7.01 12.32
N PRO A 3 -17.21 6.09 12.00
CA PRO A 3 -17.18 5.39 10.72
C PRO A 3 -17.50 6.37 9.58
N LEU A 4 -16.82 6.22 8.43
CA LEU A 4 -17.13 7.01 7.22
C LEU A 4 -18.51 6.68 6.62
N TRP A 5 -19.05 5.51 6.96
CA TRP A 5 -20.34 5.00 6.50
C TRP A 5 -21.12 4.48 7.71
N GLN A 6 -22.32 5.00 7.94
CA GLN A 6 -23.12 4.75 9.14
C GLN A 6 -24.06 3.54 9.03
N ASP A 7 -24.65 3.26 7.86
CA ASP A 7 -25.61 2.15 7.69
C ASP A 7 -25.03 1.01 6.83
N PRO A 8 -24.48 -0.05 7.45
CA PRO A 8 -23.93 -1.20 6.72
C PRO A 8 -24.91 -1.91 5.79
N ALA A 9 -26.23 -1.76 5.99
CA ALA A 9 -27.23 -2.39 5.11
C ALA A 9 -27.27 -1.76 3.71
N LEU A 10 -26.78 -0.52 3.59
CA LEU A 10 -26.63 0.20 2.32
C LEU A 10 -25.31 -0.11 1.60
N LEU A 11 -24.39 -0.85 2.23
CA LEU A 11 -23.25 -1.42 1.52
C LEU A 11 -23.71 -2.67 0.76
N GLY A 12 -23.63 -2.59 -0.56
CA GLY A 12 -24.00 -3.67 -1.46
C GLY A 12 -23.10 -4.89 -1.27
N ARG A 13 -23.72 -6.06 -1.17
CA ARG A 13 -22.99 -7.33 -1.12
C ARG A 13 -22.56 -7.77 -2.52
N VAL A 14 -21.30 -8.16 -2.64
CA VAL A 14 -20.73 -8.67 -3.91
C VAL A 14 -21.35 -9.99 -4.36
N ASP A 15 -22.01 -10.75 -3.49
CA ASP A 15 -22.63 -12.05 -3.82
C ASP A 15 -24.16 -11.99 -4.02
N LYS A 16 -24.74 -10.78 -4.01
CA LYS A 16 -26.19 -10.57 -4.14
C LYS A 16 -26.54 -9.73 -5.38
N ASP A 17 -27.58 -10.17 -6.09
CA ASP A 17 -28.22 -9.40 -7.17
C ASP A 17 -29.37 -8.57 -6.58
N TYR A 18 -29.35 -7.25 -6.80
CA TYR A 18 -30.38 -6.31 -6.32
C TYR A 18 -31.31 -5.82 -7.44
N GLY A 19 -31.16 -6.34 -8.67
CA GLY A 19 -31.93 -5.95 -9.84
C GLY A 19 -31.63 -4.56 -10.37
N HIS A 20 -30.48 -3.96 -10.00
CA HIS A 20 -30.10 -2.63 -10.47
C HIS A 20 -29.72 -2.64 -11.95
N ASP A 21 -30.17 -1.60 -12.66
CA ASP A 21 -29.95 -1.40 -14.09
C ASP A 21 -29.48 0.04 -14.38
N VAL A 22 -29.35 0.37 -15.66
CA VAL A 22 -28.91 1.70 -16.12
C VAL A 22 -29.87 2.81 -15.69
N GLN A 23 -31.17 2.53 -15.67
CA GLN A 23 -32.17 3.52 -15.24
C GLN A 23 -32.03 3.81 -13.74
N THR A 24 -31.73 2.77 -12.97
CA THR A 24 -31.41 2.89 -11.54
C THR A 24 -30.14 3.72 -11.32
N ALA A 25 -29.08 3.47 -12.10
CA ALA A 25 -27.84 4.25 -12.04
C ALA A 25 -28.07 5.73 -12.39
N ALA A 26 -28.83 6.03 -13.45
CA ALA A 26 -29.15 7.40 -13.83
C ALA A 26 -30.03 8.12 -12.78
N ARG A 27 -31.00 7.41 -12.18
CA ARG A 27 -31.81 7.95 -11.08
C ARG A 27 -30.96 8.26 -9.85
N PHE A 28 -30.05 7.36 -9.48
CA PHE A 28 -29.09 7.59 -8.39
C PHE A 28 -28.22 8.82 -8.67
N GLY A 29 -27.69 8.93 -9.90
CA GLY A 29 -26.83 10.05 -10.27
C GLY A 29 -27.54 11.39 -10.25
N ARG A 30 -28.79 11.47 -10.69
CA ARG A 30 -29.59 12.72 -10.62
C ARG A 30 -29.87 13.15 -9.18
N GLN A 31 -30.22 12.20 -8.30
CA GLN A 31 -30.42 12.49 -6.88
C GLN A 31 -29.11 12.95 -6.22
N LEU A 32 -27.98 12.33 -6.57
CA LEU A 32 -26.67 12.75 -6.08
C LEU A 32 -26.30 14.16 -6.59
N CYS A 33 -26.62 14.48 -7.84
CA CYS A 33 -26.44 15.84 -8.38
C CYS A 33 -27.21 16.89 -7.56
N ASP A 34 -28.47 16.61 -7.22
CA ASP A 34 -29.29 17.51 -6.41
C ASP A 34 -28.65 17.75 -5.03
N LEU A 35 -28.18 16.67 -4.40
CA LEU A 35 -27.57 16.71 -3.07
C LEU A 35 -26.24 17.49 -3.04
N LEU A 36 -25.43 17.34 -4.10
CA LEU A 36 -24.17 18.06 -4.28
C LEU A 36 -24.36 19.50 -4.79
N GLY A 37 -25.58 19.92 -5.12
CA GLY A 37 -25.88 21.25 -5.65
C GLY A 37 -25.35 21.48 -7.08
N VAL A 38 -25.25 20.42 -7.89
CA VAL A 38 -24.81 20.50 -9.30
C VAL A 38 -25.96 20.19 -10.25
N PRO A 39 -26.03 20.80 -11.45
CA PRO A 39 -27.14 20.58 -12.38
C PRO A 39 -27.28 19.11 -12.81
N ARG A 40 -28.51 18.57 -12.84
CA ARG A 40 -28.77 17.16 -13.21
C ARG A 40 -28.28 16.78 -14.60
N LYS A 41 -28.18 17.77 -15.50
CA LYS A 41 -27.66 17.62 -16.86
C LYS A 41 -26.20 17.13 -16.89
N CYS A 42 -25.45 17.37 -15.82
CA CYS A 42 -24.09 16.84 -15.66
C CYS A 42 -24.04 15.32 -15.54
N CYS A 43 -25.14 14.68 -15.13
CA CYS A 43 -25.29 13.22 -15.13
C CYS A 43 -25.46 12.72 -16.58
N GLN A 44 -24.34 12.49 -17.26
CA GLN A 44 -24.29 12.10 -18.66
C GLN A 44 -24.22 10.57 -18.79
N LEU A 45 -24.94 10.02 -19.76
CA LEU A 45 -24.89 8.59 -20.05
C LEU A 45 -23.60 8.23 -20.81
N ALA A 46 -22.98 7.13 -20.42
CA ALA A 46 -21.78 6.59 -21.06
C ALA A 46 -22.09 5.27 -21.76
N TYR A 47 -21.49 5.05 -22.93
CA TYR A 47 -21.77 3.95 -23.84
C TYR A 47 -20.50 3.15 -24.15
N GLU A 48 -20.64 1.86 -24.46
CA GLU A 48 -19.53 1.06 -24.99
C GLU A 48 -19.23 1.45 -26.45
N ASP A 49 -17.97 1.30 -26.89
CA ASP A 49 -17.61 1.58 -28.29
C ASP A 49 -18.11 0.46 -29.22
N GLY A 50 -19.33 0.63 -29.73
CA GLY A 50 -19.93 -0.34 -30.63
C GLY A 50 -19.18 -0.55 -31.95
N LEU A 51 -18.53 0.48 -32.49
CA LEU A 51 -17.77 0.35 -33.74
C LEU A 51 -16.53 -0.53 -33.55
N TYR A 52 -15.83 -0.34 -32.43
CA TYR A 52 -14.70 -1.20 -32.06
C TYR A 52 -15.12 -2.67 -31.96
N TYR A 53 -16.21 -2.95 -31.24
CA TYR A 53 -16.67 -4.32 -31.05
C TYR A 53 -17.21 -4.97 -32.33
N LEU A 54 -17.90 -4.21 -33.20
CA LEU A 54 -18.31 -4.68 -34.53
C LEU A 54 -17.10 -5.02 -35.42
N MET A 55 -16.06 -4.19 -35.38
CA MET A 55 -14.82 -4.44 -36.12
C MET A 55 -14.09 -5.68 -35.59
N GLN A 56 -14.05 -5.86 -34.26
CA GLN A 56 -13.52 -7.07 -33.65
C GLN A 56 -14.26 -8.33 -34.10
N GLU A 57 -15.60 -8.29 -34.13
CA GLU A 57 -16.43 -9.39 -34.61
C GLU A 57 -16.10 -9.77 -36.06
N GLN A 58 -15.96 -8.79 -36.95
CA GLN A 58 -15.63 -9.04 -38.37
C GLN A 58 -14.24 -9.63 -38.58
N ASN A 59 -13.29 -9.31 -37.68
CA ASN A 59 -11.95 -9.86 -37.71
C ASN A 59 -11.86 -11.30 -37.18
N LEU A 60 -12.97 -11.88 -36.69
CA LEU A 60 -13.01 -13.26 -36.23
C LEU A 60 -12.94 -14.24 -37.43
N PRO A 61 -12.02 -15.24 -37.41
CA PRO A 61 -11.92 -16.24 -38.47
C PRO A 61 -13.21 -17.05 -38.71
N LYS A 62 -13.57 -17.30 -39.98
CA LYS A 62 -14.80 -18.04 -40.36
C LYS A 62 -14.89 -19.48 -39.81
N ASN A 63 -13.77 -20.09 -39.43
CA ASN A 63 -13.68 -21.45 -38.89
C ASN A 63 -13.75 -21.50 -37.34
N LEU A 64 -14.37 -20.49 -36.73
CA LEU A 64 -14.37 -20.30 -35.28
C LEU A 64 -14.98 -21.45 -34.48
N ASP A 65 -16.00 -22.13 -34.99
CA ASP A 65 -16.69 -23.24 -34.30
C ASP A 65 -15.73 -24.40 -33.96
N VAL A 66 -14.68 -24.60 -34.77
CA VAL A 66 -13.69 -25.68 -34.58
C VAL A 66 -12.59 -25.28 -33.59
N LEU A 67 -12.31 -23.98 -33.44
CA LEU A 67 -11.33 -23.44 -32.48
C LEU A 67 -11.96 -23.16 -31.09
N ALA A 68 -13.25 -22.83 -31.05
CA ALA A 68 -14.00 -22.56 -29.81
C ALA A 68 -14.12 -23.78 -28.88
N GLN A 69 -14.16 -25.00 -29.42
CA GLN A 69 -14.12 -26.23 -28.61
C GLN A 69 -12.78 -26.44 -27.88
N LYS A 70 -11.70 -25.79 -28.33
CA LYS A 70 -10.35 -25.91 -27.73
C LYS A 70 -9.98 -24.79 -26.75
N LEU A 71 -10.73 -23.68 -26.68
CA LEU A 71 -10.38 -22.52 -25.87
C LEU A 71 -11.57 -22.07 -25.00
N LYS A 72 -11.69 -22.65 -23.80
CA LYS A 72 -12.72 -22.30 -22.80
C LYS A 72 -12.53 -20.93 -22.11
N GLY A 73 -11.57 -20.10 -22.52
CA GLY A 73 -10.98 -19.09 -21.62
C GLY A 73 -11.04 -17.60 -22.01
N ASP A 74 -11.58 -17.21 -23.16
CA ASP A 74 -11.40 -15.81 -23.61
C ASP A 74 -12.52 -14.88 -23.06
N LEU A 75 -12.20 -14.07 -22.04
CA LEU A 75 -13.12 -13.11 -21.39
C LEU A 75 -13.74 -12.13 -22.39
N ASP A 76 -12.97 -11.70 -23.38
CA ASP A 76 -13.39 -10.76 -24.42
C ASP A 76 -14.55 -11.29 -25.26
N ARG A 77 -14.60 -12.60 -25.51
CA ARG A 77 -15.64 -13.23 -26.34
C ARG A 77 -17.00 -13.28 -25.66
N ARG A 78 -17.03 -13.61 -24.37
CA ARG A 78 -18.28 -13.60 -23.58
C ARG A 78 -18.84 -12.19 -23.44
N ARG A 79 -18.00 -11.17 -23.52
CA ARG A 79 -18.45 -9.79 -23.52
C ARG A 79 -18.94 -9.35 -24.88
N LEU A 80 -18.24 -9.68 -25.97
CA LEU A 80 -18.69 -9.38 -27.32
C LEU A 80 -20.10 -9.94 -27.56
N ALA A 81 -20.34 -11.20 -27.18
CA ALA A 81 -21.67 -11.82 -27.24
C ALA A 81 -22.72 -11.05 -26.41
N ARG A 82 -22.41 -10.69 -25.15
CA ARG A 82 -23.30 -9.89 -24.29
C ARG A 82 -23.58 -8.50 -24.86
N LEU A 83 -22.61 -7.86 -25.52
CA LEU A 83 -22.76 -6.53 -26.11
C LEU A 83 -23.60 -6.56 -27.39
N ILE A 84 -23.42 -7.59 -28.21
CA ILE A 84 -24.26 -7.82 -29.40
C ILE A 84 -25.71 -8.07 -28.99
N GLU A 85 -25.95 -8.91 -27.96
CA GLU A 85 -27.29 -9.16 -27.42
C GLU A 85 -27.94 -7.92 -26.80
N ARG A 86 -27.16 -7.10 -26.08
CA ARG A 86 -27.62 -5.87 -25.42
C ARG A 86 -27.89 -4.74 -26.41
N GLY A 87 -27.17 -4.69 -27.53
CA GLY A 87 -27.22 -3.62 -28.51
C GLY A 87 -26.39 -2.38 -28.13
N TYR A 88 -25.79 -1.74 -29.13
CA TYR A 88 -24.81 -0.65 -28.94
C TYR A 88 -25.40 0.71 -28.55
N ASN A 89 -26.73 0.85 -28.57
CA ASN A 89 -27.42 2.08 -28.16
C ASN A 89 -27.89 2.05 -26.70
N VAL A 90 -27.53 1.00 -25.95
CA VAL A 90 -27.84 0.89 -24.52
C VAL A 90 -26.65 1.45 -23.72
N PRO A 91 -26.87 2.44 -22.83
CA PRO A 91 -25.78 2.97 -22.01
C PRO A 91 -25.21 1.89 -21.11
N ALA A 92 -23.91 1.93 -20.85
CA ALA A 92 -23.24 1.10 -19.85
C ALA A 92 -23.55 1.59 -18.42
N GLY A 93 -23.66 2.91 -18.24
CA GLY A 93 -23.90 3.57 -16.96
C GLY A 93 -23.96 5.09 -17.13
N ALA A 94 -23.71 5.82 -16.05
CA ALA A 94 -23.69 7.28 -16.05
C ALA A 94 -22.39 7.82 -15.45
N ILE A 95 -22.00 9.02 -15.87
CA ILE A 95 -20.88 9.78 -15.31
C ILE A 95 -21.37 11.12 -14.77
N ILE A 96 -20.70 11.63 -13.75
CA ILE A 96 -20.86 12.98 -13.22
C ILE A 96 -19.46 13.58 -13.15
N PRO A 97 -19.05 14.43 -14.12
CA PRO A 97 -17.81 15.19 -14.01
C PRO A 97 -17.83 15.98 -12.71
N LEU A 98 -16.88 15.75 -11.83
CA LEU A 98 -16.95 16.26 -10.46
C LEU A 98 -15.58 16.67 -9.99
N SER A 99 -15.48 17.92 -9.52
CA SER A 99 -14.33 18.45 -8.81
C SER A 99 -14.83 19.33 -7.66
N ARG A 100 -13.98 19.54 -6.65
CA ARG A 100 -14.20 20.63 -5.70
C ARG A 100 -13.63 21.92 -6.31
N SER A 101 -14.22 23.07 -6.01
CA SER A 101 -13.64 24.36 -6.39
C SER A 101 -12.19 24.45 -5.91
N THR A 102 -11.25 24.51 -6.85
CA THR A 102 -9.81 24.63 -6.59
C THR A 102 -9.39 26.09 -6.61
N GLY A 103 -8.52 26.44 -5.65
CA GLY A 103 -7.99 27.77 -5.44
C GLY A 103 -7.26 27.76 -4.10
N TRP A 104 -5.97 28.05 -4.11
CA TRP A 104 -5.21 28.20 -2.88
C TRP A 104 -4.82 29.67 -2.71
N PRO A 105 -5.15 30.31 -1.58
CA PRO A 105 -6.05 29.85 -0.51
C PRO A 105 -7.53 30.09 -0.87
N LEU A 106 -8.40 29.11 -0.65
CA LEU A 106 -9.86 29.28 -0.58
C LEU A 106 -10.27 29.15 0.89
N GLN A 107 -11.11 30.08 1.37
CA GLN A 107 -11.77 29.90 2.65
C GLN A 107 -12.76 28.74 2.54
N GLU A 108 -13.00 28.03 3.65
CA GLU A 108 -13.87 26.84 3.65
C GLU A 108 -15.31 27.18 3.20
N ALA A 109 -15.77 28.40 3.46
CA ALA A 109 -17.07 28.93 3.01
C ALA A 109 -17.19 29.07 1.48
N ASP A 110 -16.07 29.12 0.76
CA ASP A 110 -16.05 29.26 -0.71
C ASP A 110 -15.94 27.90 -1.42
N LYS A 111 -15.74 26.80 -0.67
CA LYS A 111 -15.63 25.45 -1.21
C LYS A 111 -17.01 24.90 -1.61
N HIS A 112 -17.20 24.68 -2.91
CA HIS A 112 -18.41 24.08 -3.45
C HIS A 112 -18.07 23.01 -4.50
N TRP A 113 -19.02 22.10 -4.75
CA TRP A 113 -18.90 21.11 -5.80
C TRP A 113 -19.08 21.81 -7.14
N ARG A 114 -18.17 21.51 -8.07
CA ARG A 114 -18.19 22.00 -9.43
C ARG A 114 -18.30 20.82 -10.38
N SER A 115 -19.05 21.04 -11.44
CA SER A 115 -19.29 20.06 -12.48
C SER A 115 -19.30 20.77 -13.83
N SER A 116 -19.14 20.00 -14.89
CA SER A 116 -19.24 20.50 -16.26
C SER A 116 -19.88 19.44 -17.15
N LEU A 117 -20.38 19.86 -18.30
CA LEU A 117 -20.65 18.92 -19.38
C LEU A 117 -19.32 18.46 -19.99
N TRP A 118 -19.31 17.27 -20.57
CA TRP A 118 -18.18 16.79 -21.35
C TRP A 118 -18.49 17.02 -22.83
N PRO A 119 -17.88 18.02 -23.49
CA PRO A 119 -18.17 18.36 -24.87
C PRO A 119 -17.52 17.32 -25.82
N MET A 120 -18.13 16.16 -25.91
CA MET A 120 -17.65 15.04 -26.72
C MET A 120 -17.91 15.29 -28.21
N LYS A 121 -16.91 15.02 -29.06
CA LYS A 121 -17.07 15.11 -30.53
C LYS A 121 -18.20 14.25 -31.10
N ARG A 122 -18.49 13.12 -30.45
CA ARG A 122 -19.54 12.16 -30.85
C ARG A 122 -20.90 12.46 -30.19
N GLU A 123 -21.05 13.62 -29.55
CA GLU A 123 -22.23 14.07 -28.77
C GLU A 123 -22.64 13.10 -27.63
N ARG A 124 -21.81 12.11 -27.32
CA ARG A 124 -22.01 11.13 -26.26
C ARG A 124 -20.66 10.69 -25.71
N VAL A 125 -20.66 10.23 -24.46
CA VAL A 125 -19.48 9.65 -23.82
C VAL A 125 -19.32 8.20 -24.28
N VAL A 126 -18.22 7.89 -24.97
CA VAL A 126 -17.90 6.52 -25.42
C VAL A 126 -16.70 6.01 -24.63
N LEU A 127 -16.89 4.92 -23.90
CA LEU A 127 -15.86 4.32 -23.06
C LEU A 127 -14.77 3.65 -23.89
N ILE A 128 -13.55 3.67 -23.37
CA ILE A 128 -12.44 2.89 -23.90
C ILE A 128 -12.82 1.39 -23.78
N PRO A 129 -12.63 0.59 -24.84
CA PRO A 129 -12.87 -0.85 -24.79
C PRO A 129 -11.98 -1.54 -23.74
N GLY A 130 -12.56 -2.41 -22.92
CA GLY A 130 -11.82 -3.12 -21.86
C GLY A 130 -12.72 -3.55 -20.70
N ASP A 131 -12.43 -4.66 -20.05
CA ASP A 131 -13.32 -5.35 -19.08
C ASP A 131 -13.32 -4.72 -17.67
N SER A 132 -12.43 -3.76 -17.45
CA SER A 132 -12.33 -2.98 -16.22
C SER A 132 -13.60 -2.15 -15.94
N PRO A 133 -13.83 -1.74 -14.68
CA PRO A 133 -14.85 -0.76 -14.31
C PRO A 133 -14.87 0.48 -15.22
N MET A 134 -16.05 1.05 -15.49
CA MET A 134 -16.15 2.18 -16.42
C MET A 134 -15.30 3.39 -16.04
N GLY A 135 -15.04 3.62 -14.74
CA GLY A 135 -14.19 4.70 -14.25
C GLY A 135 -12.72 4.60 -14.69
N LEU A 136 -12.23 3.39 -14.99
CA LEU A 136 -10.89 3.15 -15.56
C LEU A 136 -10.87 3.25 -17.09
N ARG A 137 -12.02 3.49 -17.72
CA ARG A 137 -12.21 3.47 -19.17
C ARG A 137 -12.75 4.79 -19.71
N LEU A 138 -12.63 5.86 -18.95
CA LEU A 138 -13.08 7.18 -19.34
C LEU A 138 -12.22 7.72 -20.50
N PRO A 139 -12.83 8.29 -21.56
CA PRO A 139 -12.10 8.82 -22.73
C PRO A 139 -11.51 10.22 -22.45
N LEU A 140 -10.64 10.33 -21.44
CA LEU A 140 -10.11 11.64 -21.00
C LEU A 140 -9.28 12.37 -22.08
N ASN A 141 -8.72 11.62 -23.04
CA ASN A 141 -7.98 12.16 -24.18
C ASN A 141 -8.87 12.77 -25.26
N ASP A 142 -10.18 12.47 -25.24
CA ASP A 142 -11.14 13.03 -26.19
C ASP A 142 -11.68 14.40 -25.73
N LEU A 143 -11.39 14.79 -24.48
CA LEU A 143 -11.76 16.09 -23.92
C LEU A 143 -10.91 17.24 -24.51
N PRO A 144 -11.46 18.46 -24.67
CA PRO A 144 -10.77 19.60 -25.26
C PRO A 144 -9.39 19.88 -24.62
N GLU A 145 -8.37 20.12 -25.44
CA GLU A 145 -7.02 20.43 -24.94
C GLU A 145 -7.02 21.65 -24.03
N LEU A 146 -6.35 21.53 -22.87
CA LEU A 146 -6.12 22.66 -21.98
C LEU A 146 -5.05 23.56 -22.59
N ALA A 147 -5.23 24.89 -22.50
CA ALA A 147 -4.16 25.81 -22.82
C ALA A 147 -2.94 25.56 -21.91
N LYS A 148 -1.71 25.75 -22.40
CA LYS A 148 -0.47 25.59 -21.59
C LYS A 148 -0.43 26.36 -20.26
N LYS A 149 -1.31 27.37 -20.08
CA LYS A 149 -1.46 28.13 -18.83
C LYS A 149 -2.35 27.44 -17.77
N ALA A 150 -3.17 26.48 -18.18
CA ALA A 150 -4.04 25.67 -17.31
C ALA A 150 -3.34 24.41 -16.77
N ASP A 151 -2.16 24.05 -17.29
CA ASP A 151 -1.22 23.07 -16.70
C ASP A 151 -0.54 23.61 -15.42
N LYS A 152 -1.30 24.30 -14.56
CA LYS A 152 -0.84 24.59 -13.21
C LYS A 152 -0.84 23.28 -12.45
N ILE A 153 0.35 22.72 -12.22
CA ILE A 153 0.56 21.65 -11.26
C ILE A 153 -0.08 22.13 -9.95
N THR A 154 -1.22 21.55 -9.59
CA THR A 154 -1.83 21.81 -8.29
C THR A 154 -0.95 21.08 -7.29
N PRO A 155 -0.21 21.81 -6.42
CA PRO A 155 0.69 21.16 -5.49
C PRO A 155 -0.13 20.28 -4.55
N GLN A 156 0.29 19.03 -4.37
CA GLN A 156 -0.32 18.15 -3.38
C GLN A 156 -0.23 18.79 -1.99
N ARG A 157 -1.26 18.57 -1.17
CA ARG A 157 -1.28 19.04 0.22
C ARG A 157 -0.03 18.56 0.98
N ASP A 158 0.59 19.45 1.72
CA ASP A 158 1.79 19.13 2.50
C ASP A 158 1.44 18.20 3.68
N PRO A 159 2.11 17.05 3.84
CA PRO A 159 1.96 16.21 5.03
C PRO A 159 2.26 16.92 6.36
N PHE A 160 3.04 18.00 6.35
CA PHE A 160 3.39 18.80 7.52
C PHE A 160 2.43 19.96 7.81
N GLU A 161 1.43 20.19 6.95
CA GLU A 161 0.41 21.21 7.18
C GLU A 161 -0.42 20.87 8.43
N PRO A 162 -0.61 21.82 9.38
CA PRO A 162 -1.53 21.64 10.49
C PRO A 162 -2.96 21.38 10.01
N ARG A 163 -3.67 20.49 10.71
CA ARG A 163 -5.02 20.06 10.32
C ARG A 163 -5.97 20.17 11.50
N GLU A 164 -7.16 20.69 11.23
CA GLU A 164 -8.27 20.65 12.17
C GLU A 164 -8.96 19.28 12.14
N SER A 165 -9.82 19.02 13.12
CA SER A 165 -10.64 17.81 13.13
C SER A 165 -11.57 17.78 11.91
N LEU A 166 -11.80 16.60 11.35
CA LEU A 166 -12.79 16.43 10.29
C LEU A 166 -14.18 16.82 10.80
N ALA A 167 -15.00 17.40 9.92
CA ALA A 167 -16.41 17.59 10.20
C ALA A 167 -17.06 16.24 10.54
N LYS A 168 -17.89 16.25 11.58
CA LYS A 168 -18.66 15.06 11.95
C LYS A 168 -19.83 14.85 10.99
N ARG A 169 -20.32 13.63 10.92
CA ARG A 169 -21.39 13.29 9.97
C ARG A 169 -22.68 14.07 10.22
N ASP A 170 -23.00 14.39 11.48
CA ASP A 170 -24.16 15.19 11.89
C ASP A 170 -24.03 16.68 11.54
N GLN A 171 -22.81 17.16 11.28
CA GLN A 171 -22.49 18.53 10.86
C GLN A 171 -22.49 18.68 9.34
N MET A 172 -22.48 17.57 8.59
CA MET A 172 -22.54 17.59 7.13
C MET A 172 -23.98 17.81 6.69
N HIS A 173 -24.28 19.05 6.30
CA HIS A 173 -25.58 19.44 5.77
C HIS A 173 -25.49 19.59 4.27
N PHE A 174 -26.20 18.72 3.56
CA PHE A 174 -26.39 18.85 2.12
C PHE A 174 -27.58 19.76 1.83
N SER A 175 -27.55 20.42 0.68
CA SER A 175 -28.62 21.35 0.32
C SER A 175 -29.90 20.60 -0.02
N ASP A 176 -31.00 20.97 0.65
CA ASP A 176 -32.37 20.55 0.29
C ASP A 176 -32.97 21.45 -0.82
N SER A 177 -32.18 22.33 -1.44
CA SER A 177 -32.67 23.36 -2.37
C SER A 177 -33.27 22.86 -3.68
N GLY A 178 -33.28 21.55 -3.92
CA GLY A 178 -33.72 20.95 -5.18
C GLY A 178 -32.69 21.14 -6.31
N GLU A 179 -33.15 20.98 -7.56
CA GLU A 179 -32.29 21.00 -8.75
C GLU A 179 -31.56 22.34 -8.90
N ALA A 180 -30.22 22.29 -8.97
CA ALA A 180 -29.40 23.47 -9.21
C ALA A 180 -29.70 24.05 -10.62
N PRO A 181 -29.80 25.39 -10.76
CA PRO A 181 -30.15 26.03 -12.02
C PRO A 181 -29.13 25.72 -13.13
N GLU A 182 -29.60 25.54 -14.37
CA GLU A 182 -28.71 25.28 -15.53
C GLU A 182 -27.72 26.43 -15.78
N ASP A 183 -28.05 27.66 -15.36
CA ASP A 183 -27.17 28.84 -15.43
C ASP A 183 -25.90 28.72 -14.57
N ALA A 184 -25.82 27.71 -13.68
CA ALA A 184 -24.63 27.40 -12.90
C ALA A 184 -23.58 26.60 -13.69
N LEU A 185 -23.90 26.11 -14.90
CA LEU A 185 -22.94 25.45 -15.76
C LEU A 185 -21.93 26.47 -16.33
N PRO A 186 -20.65 26.08 -16.48
CA PRO A 186 -19.71 26.90 -17.23
C PRO A 186 -20.19 27.15 -18.66
N ASP A 187 -19.72 28.25 -19.25
CA ASP A 187 -19.94 28.54 -20.67
C ASP A 187 -19.48 27.34 -21.53
N PRO A 188 -20.31 26.80 -22.44
CA PRO A 188 -19.93 25.69 -23.31
C PRO A 188 -18.64 25.94 -24.13
N ASP A 189 -18.30 27.20 -24.41
CA ASP A 189 -17.09 27.59 -25.14
C ASP A 189 -15.88 27.81 -24.19
N ASP A 190 -16.07 27.75 -22.87
CA ASP A 190 -14.99 27.79 -21.88
C ASP A 190 -14.42 26.39 -21.60
N TYR A 191 -13.53 25.96 -22.48
CA TYR A 191 -12.84 24.67 -22.36
C TYR A 191 -11.93 24.56 -21.13
N GLU A 192 -11.51 25.67 -20.49
CA GLU A 192 -10.71 25.64 -19.27
C GLU A 192 -11.54 25.26 -18.04
N ALA A 193 -12.86 25.46 -18.10
CA ALA A 193 -13.79 25.07 -17.03
C ALA A 193 -14.23 23.59 -17.11
N VAL A 194 -13.77 22.83 -18.11
CA VAL A 194 -14.10 21.40 -18.25
C VAL A 194 -13.44 20.58 -17.15
N VAL A 195 -14.26 19.95 -16.31
CA VAL A 195 -13.81 19.07 -15.23
C VAL A 195 -13.37 17.74 -15.81
N ARG A 196 -12.13 17.32 -15.52
CA ARG A 196 -11.53 16.09 -16.10
C ARG A 196 -11.63 14.85 -15.20
N THR A 197 -12.07 15.01 -13.96
CA THR A 197 -12.39 13.92 -13.03
C THR A 197 -13.88 13.62 -13.07
N ALA A 198 -14.28 12.36 -12.92
CA ALA A 198 -15.70 12.00 -12.94
C ALA A 198 -16.03 10.85 -11.98
N LEU A 199 -17.11 11.02 -11.22
CA LEU A 199 -17.76 9.92 -10.52
C LEU A 199 -18.55 9.10 -11.53
N CYS A 200 -18.43 7.77 -11.45
CA CYS A 200 -19.12 6.88 -12.39
C CYS A 200 -20.09 5.95 -11.66
N LEU A 201 -21.23 5.69 -12.31
CA LEU A 201 -22.30 4.85 -11.81
C LEU A 201 -22.57 3.74 -12.80
N GLU A 202 -22.23 2.50 -12.43
CA GLU A 202 -22.33 1.34 -13.31
C GLU A 202 -23.16 0.24 -12.68
N ALA A 203 -24.21 -0.22 -13.37
CA ALA A 203 -24.96 -1.39 -12.95
C ALA A 203 -24.31 -2.67 -13.51
N ARG A 204 -23.72 -3.50 -12.64
CA ARG A 204 -23.02 -4.74 -13.03
C ARG A 204 -23.55 -5.97 -12.29
N GLY A 205 -24.20 -6.86 -13.04
CA GLY A 205 -24.84 -8.06 -12.48
C GLY A 205 -25.86 -7.72 -11.39
N GLY A 206 -26.70 -6.72 -11.67
CA GLY A 206 -27.76 -6.27 -10.78
C GLY A 206 -27.31 -5.50 -9.53
N ARG A 207 -26.03 -5.11 -9.45
CA ARG A 207 -25.46 -4.29 -8.36
C ARG A 207 -25.06 -2.92 -8.91
N LEU A 208 -25.26 -1.87 -8.12
CA LEU A 208 -24.85 -0.51 -8.47
C LEU A 208 -23.45 -0.24 -7.91
N HIS A 209 -22.49 -0.07 -8.80
CA HIS A 209 -21.12 0.31 -8.47
C HIS A 209 -20.94 1.82 -8.60
N VAL A 210 -20.41 2.44 -7.56
CA VAL A 210 -20.09 3.87 -7.49
C VAL A 210 -18.57 3.99 -7.51
N PHE A 211 -18.04 4.36 -8.68
CA PHE A 211 -16.62 4.60 -8.87
C PHE A 211 -16.29 6.03 -8.44
N VAL A 212 -15.62 6.17 -7.30
CA VAL A 212 -15.21 7.44 -6.71
C VAL A 212 -13.99 7.98 -7.48
N PRO A 213 -14.01 9.25 -7.95
CA PRO A 213 -12.89 9.86 -8.67
C PRO A 213 -11.73 10.18 -7.71
N PRO A 214 -10.52 10.46 -8.23
CA PRO A 214 -9.44 10.94 -7.37
C PRO A 214 -9.80 12.32 -6.81
N LEU A 215 -9.64 12.48 -5.50
CA LEU A 215 -9.83 13.74 -4.78
C LEU A 215 -8.52 14.14 -4.08
N GLU A 216 -8.30 15.44 -3.96
CA GLU A 216 -7.06 15.99 -3.42
C GLU A 216 -7.07 16.02 -1.87
N TYR A 217 -8.22 16.36 -1.28
CA TYR A 217 -8.38 16.53 0.17
C TYR A 217 -9.26 15.44 0.76
N LEU A 218 -8.92 14.99 1.98
CA LEU A 218 -9.72 13.99 2.69
C LEU A 218 -11.10 14.53 3.02
N GLU A 219 -11.18 15.82 3.39
CA GLU A 219 -12.43 16.52 3.69
C GLU A 219 -13.45 16.34 2.56
N ASP A 220 -13.03 16.55 1.32
CA ASP A 220 -13.88 16.40 0.13
C ASP A 220 -14.29 14.94 -0.10
N TYR A 221 -13.40 13.98 0.20
CA TYR A 221 -13.70 12.56 0.09
C TYR A 221 -14.75 12.12 1.11
N VAL A 222 -14.62 12.55 2.36
CA VAL A 222 -15.59 12.24 3.42
C VAL A 222 -16.95 12.85 3.09
N GLU A 223 -16.99 14.11 2.63
CA GLU A 223 -18.22 14.76 2.20
C GLU A 223 -18.89 14.02 1.02
N LEU A 224 -18.10 13.55 0.04
CA LEU A 224 -18.63 12.80 -1.10
C LEU A 224 -19.18 11.42 -0.68
N VAL A 225 -18.49 10.70 0.20
CA VAL A 225 -18.96 9.41 0.73
C VAL A 225 -20.27 9.59 1.52
N ALA A 226 -20.35 10.65 2.33
CA ALA A 226 -21.59 11.01 3.03
C ALA A 226 -22.73 11.32 2.04
N ALA A 227 -22.47 12.05 0.96
CA ALA A 227 -23.46 12.33 -0.08
C ALA A 227 -23.95 11.06 -0.80
N ILE A 228 -23.04 10.12 -1.07
CA ILE A 228 -23.37 8.81 -1.65
C ILE A 228 -24.26 8.01 -0.69
N GLU A 229 -23.95 8.01 0.60
CA GLU A 229 -24.74 7.32 1.63
C GLU A 229 -26.15 7.90 1.76
N GLU A 230 -26.30 9.24 1.85
CA GLU A 230 -27.62 9.89 1.87
C GLU A 230 -28.45 9.53 0.64
N THR A 231 -27.81 9.53 -0.54
CA THR A 231 -28.47 9.15 -1.79
C THR A 231 -28.92 7.68 -1.76
N ALA A 232 -28.06 6.78 -1.27
CA ALA A 232 -28.38 5.37 -1.09
C ALA A 232 -29.53 5.16 -0.10
N ALA A 233 -29.56 5.91 1.01
CA ALA A 233 -30.61 5.84 2.02
C ALA A 233 -31.95 6.35 1.47
N ALA A 234 -31.96 7.53 0.83
CA ALA A 234 -33.14 8.14 0.25
C ALA A 234 -33.80 7.25 -0.81
N LEU A 235 -32.98 6.60 -1.66
CA LEU A 235 -33.44 5.72 -2.72
C LEU A 235 -33.62 4.26 -2.28
N LYS A 236 -33.18 3.90 -1.05
CA LYS A 236 -33.12 2.53 -0.53
C LYS A 236 -32.36 1.59 -1.47
N MET A 237 -31.22 2.05 -1.97
CA MET A 237 -30.37 1.35 -2.93
C MET A 237 -29.01 1.06 -2.35
N PRO A 238 -28.72 -0.21 -2.01
CA PRO A 238 -27.37 -0.59 -1.59
C PRO A 238 -26.36 -0.42 -2.74
N VAL A 239 -25.19 0.11 -2.43
CA VAL A 239 -24.15 0.43 -3.41
C VAL A 239 -22.81 -0.22 -3.08
N ILE A 240 -22.03 -0.52 -4.11
CA ILE A 240 -20.64 -0.96 -3.98
C ILE A 240 -19.74 0.23 -4.30
N ILE A 241 -18.96 0.67 -3.31
CA ILE A 241 -17.96 1.73 -3.51
C ILE A 241 -16.71 1.11 -4.11
N GLU A 242 -16.19 1.74 -5.16
CA GLU A 242 -14.93 1.36 -5.81
C GLU A 242 -14.24 2.61 -6.38
N GLY A 243 -13.11 2.42 -7.05
CA GLY A 243 -12.36 3.49 -7.68
C GLY A 243 -11.19 3.95 -6.82
N TYR A 244 -10.99 5.27 -6.76
CA TYR A 244 -9.83 5.83 -6.06
C TYR A 244 -10.02 5.79 -4.54
N GLU A 245 -8.94 5.47 -3.84
CA GLU A 245 -8.88 5.49 -2.39
C GLU A 245 -8.93 6.94 -1.86
N PRO A 246 -9.34 7.15 -0.59
CA PRO A 246 -9.19 8.46 0.04
C PRO A 246 -7.72 8.91 0.02
N PRO A 247 -7.47 10.22 -0.16
CA PRO A 247 -6.11 10.75 -0.08
C PRO A 247 -5.52 10.49 1.31
N ARG A 248 -4.19 10.30 1.37
CA ARG A 248 -3.49 9.99 2.62
C ARG A 248 -3.62 11.13 3.62
N ASP A 249 -4.06 10.80 4.83
CA ASP A 249 -4.25 11.75 5.92
C ASP A 249 -4.14 11.05 7.28
N PRO A 250 -3.44 11.62 8.28
CA PRO A 250 -3.27 10.99 9.59
C PRO A 250 -4.57 10.90 10.40
N ARG A 251 -5.63 11.64 10.03
CA ARG A 251 -6.95 11.55 10.67
C ARG A 251 -7.75 10.32 10.24
N LEU A 252 -7.32 9.60 9.21
CA LEU A 252 -7.99 8.40 8.68
C LEU A 252 -7.29 7.12 9.14
N GLN A 253 -8.04 6.24 9.80
CA GLN A 253 -7.61 4.85 10.02
C GLN A 253 -8.01 4.00 8.83
N LYS A 254 -7.06 3.20 8.33
CA LYS A 254 -7.26 2.33 7.16
C LYS A 254 -6.78 0.92 7.47
N LEU A 255 -7.58 -0.06 7.06
CA LEU A 255 -7.15 -1.46 6.88
C LEU A 255 -7.18 -1.73 5.37
N LEU A 256 -6.06 -2.13 4.79
CA LEU A 256 -5.95 -2.47 3.38
C LEU A 256 -5.59 -3.94 3.23
N VAL A 257 -6.39 -4.67 2.47
CA VAL A 257 -6.19 -6.09 2.15
C VAL A 257 -5.98 -6.21 0.65
N THR A 258 -4.76 -6.54 0.25
CA THR A 258 -4.33 -6.58 -1.16
C THR A 258 -3.87 -7.98 -1.55
N PRO A 259 -4.32 -8.51 -2.71
CA PRO A 259 -3.79 -9.77 -3.21
C PRO A 259 -2.39 -9.56 -3.79
N ASP A 260 -1.47 -10.45 -3.44
CA ASP A 260 -0.13 -10.55 -4.03
C ASP A 260 0.07 -12.01 -4.54
N PRO A 261 0.93 -12.31 -5.53
CA PRO A 261 1.03 -13.67 -6.07
C PRO A 261 1.32 -14.73 -4.99
N GLY A 262 0.30 -15.52 -4.66
CA GLY A 262 0.40 -16.60 -3.67
C GLY A 262 0.19 -16.19 -2.21
N VAL A 263 0.00 -14.90 -1.90
CA VAL A 263 -0.23 -14.39 -0.54
C VAL A 263 -1.26 -13.25 -0.52
N ILE A 264 -1.70 -12.84 0.67
CA ILE A 264 -2.48 -11.62 0.85
C ILE A 264 -1.67 -10.72 1.76
N GLU A 265 -1.49 -9.48 1.35
CA GLU A 265 -0.87 -8.44 2.17
C GLU A 265 -1.95 -7.69 2.93
N VAL A 266 -1.75 -7.55 4.24
CA VAL A 266 -2.66 -6.79 5.12
C VAL A 266 -1.90 -5.64 5.76
N ASN A 267 -2.19 -4.42 5.32
CA ASN A 267 -1.67 -3.21 5.94
C ASN A 267 -2.65 -2.72 7.01
N VAL A 268 -2.21 -2.74 8.26
CA VAL A 268 -2.98 -2.29 9.42
C VAL A 268 -2.72 -0.82 9.73
N HIS A 269 -3.69 -0.17 10.37
CA HIS A 269 -3.53 1.20 10.87
C HIS A 269 -2.54 1.25 12.05
N PRO A 270 -1.93 2.42 12.34
CA PRO A 270 -1.04 2.58 13.49
C PRO A 270 -1.74 2.27 14.82
N SER A 271 -1.03 1.60 15.73
CA SER A 271 -1.46 1.39 17.12
C SER A 271 -0.86 2.44 18.05
N ASN A 272 -1.69 3.05 18.91
CA ASN A 272 -1.28 4.15 19.78
C ASN A 272 -0.63 3.67 21.09
N ASN A 273 -0.87 2.42 21.48
CA ASN A 273 -0.32 1.80 22.68
C ASN A 273 -0.08 0.30 22.47
N TRP A 274 0.46 -0.35 23.49
CA TRP A 274 0.80 -1.77 23.43
C TRP A 274 -0.44 -2.66 23.41
N GLU A 275 -1.47 -2.32 24.18
CA GLU A 275 -2.72 -3.06 24.26
C GLU A 275 -3.42 -3.11 22.89
N GLU A 276 -3.47 -1.99 22.18
CA GLU A 276 -4.04 -1.87 20.83
C GLU A 276 -3.25 -2.69 19.82
N LEU A 277 -1.91 -2.68 19.89
CA LEU A 277 -1.06 -3.50 19.03
C LEU A 277 -1.33 -5.00 19.27
N VAL A 278 -1.35 -5.43 20.53
CA VAL A 278 -1.66 -6.82 20.91
C VAL A 278 -3.03 -7.24 20.40
N ALA A 279 -4.05 -6.41 20.61
CA ALA A 279 -5.41 -6.68 20.15
C ALA A 279 -5.48 -6.81 18.63
N THR A 280 -4.89 -5.86 17.90
CA THR A 280 -4.88 -5.81 16.44
C THR A 280 -4.16 -7.02 15.84
N THR A 281 -2.93 -7.30 16.30
CA THR A 281 -2.15 -8.45 15.82
C THR A 281 -2.85 -9.76 16.12
N THR A 282 -3.41 -9.93 17.32
CA THR A 282 -4.09 -11.19 17.68
C THR A 282 -5.37 -11.38 16.86
N ALA A 283 -6.16 -10.32 16.68
CA ALA A 283 -7.36 -10.37 15.84
C ALA A 283 -7.03 -10.70 14.39
N LEU A 284 -5.99 -10.08 13.82
CA LEU A 284 -5.57 -10.34 12.44
C LEU A 284 -5.21 -11.82 12.20
N TYR A 285 -4.43 -12.41 13.10
CA TYR A 285 -4.07 -13.83 13.02
C TYR A 285 -5.30 -14.74 13.14
N GLU A 286 -6.23 -14.42 14.04
CA GLU A 286 -7.45 -15.21 14.23
C GLU A 286 -8.39 -15.09 13.01
N GLU A 287 -8.61 -13.90 12.47
CA GLU A 287 -9.43 -13.70 11.27
C GLU A 287 -8.82 -14.40 10.04
N ALA A 288 -7.49 -14.34 9.88
CA ALA A 288 -6.78 -15.09 8.84
C ALA A 288 -7.04 -16.60 8.99
N ARG A 289 -6.94 -17.14 10.20
CA ARG A 289 -7.21 -18.55 10.49
C ARG A 289 -8.67 -18.94 10.18
N GLN A 290 -9.64 -18.10 10.56
CA GLN A 290 -11.06 -18.32 10.26
C GLN A 290 -11.34 -18.28 8.75
N ALA A 291 -10.61 -17.44 8.01
CA ALA A 291 -10.63 -17.39 6.55
C ALA A 291 -9.83 -18.51 5.86
N ARG A 292 -9.27 -19.47 6.63
CA ARG A 292 -8.42 -20.58 6.14
C ARG A 292 -7.12 -20.11 5.46
N LEU A 293 -6.63 -18.95 5.87
CA LEU A 293 -5.30 -18.44 5.52
C LEU A 293 -4.31 -18.85 6.62
N SER A 294 -3.04 -18.96 6.25
CA SER A 294 -1.94 -19.27 7.17
C SER A 294 -0.78 -18.30 6.95
N THR A 295 -0.02 -18.02 8.01
CA THR A 295 1.20 -17.18 7.99
C THR A 295 2.48 -17.99 7.75
N GLU A 296 2.32 -19.28 7.46
CA GLU A 296 3.39 -20.25 7.24
C GLU A 296 3.10 -21.10 5.99
N LYS A 297 4.15 -21.69 5.44
CA LYS A 297 4.08 -22.70 4.39
C LYS A 297 5.13 -23.79 4.61
N PHE A 298 4.89 -24.93 3.96
CA PHE A 298 5.83 -26.05 3.93
C PHE A 298 6.41 -26.18 2.53
N MET A 299 7.74 -26.26 2.46
CA MET A 299 8.47 -26.54 1.23
C MET A 299 8.30 -28.02 0.84
N LEU A 300 8.71 -28.39 -0.38
CA LEU A 300 8.56 -29.76 -0.89
C LEU A 300 9.31 -30.81 -0.05
N ASP A 301 10.38 -30.41 0.63
CA ASP A 301 11.17 -31.22 1.55
C ASP A 301 10.62 -31.24 2.99
N GLY A 302 9.46 -30.59 3.22
CA GLY A 302 8.83 -30.49 4.53
C GLY A 302 9.38 -29.37 5.41
N ARG A 303 10.32 -28.53 4.93
CA ARG A 303 10.80 -27.37 5.69
C ARG A 303 9.67 -26.38 5.96
N HIS A 304 9.60 -25.94 7.20
CA HIS A 304 8.67 -24.90 7.65
C HIS A 304 9.30 -23.53 7.39
N THR A 305 8.59 -22.64 6.69
CA THR A 305 9.05 -21.28 6.36
C THR A 305 7.86 -20.31 6.40
N GLY A 306 8.13 -19.00 6.47
CA GLY A 306 7.10 -17.99 6.34
C GLY A 306 6.49 -17.98 4.93
N THR A 307 5.41 -17.22 4.76
CA THR A 307 4.71 -17.14 3.46
C THR A 307 5.60 -16.64 2.31
N GLY A 308 6.62 -15.84 2.63
CA GLY A 308 7.52 -15.16 1.68
C GLY A 308 7.16 -13.70 1.40
N GLY A 309 6.04 -13.20 1.94
CA GLY A 309 5.61 -11.80 1.83
C GLY A 309 6.25 -10.85 2.86
N GLY A 310 7.03 -11.37 3.81
CA GLY A 310 7.64 -10.60 4.90
C GLY A 310 6.63 -10.16 5.97
N ASN A 311 7.13 -9.61 7.08
CA ASN A 311 6.39 -8.93 8.14
C ASN A 311 7.01 -7.56 8.37
N HIS A 312 6.72 -6.63 7.45
CA HIS A 312 7.28 -5.29 7.54
C HIS A 312 6.72 -4.54 8.75
N ILE A 313 7.59 -4.14 9.67
CA ILE A 313 7.21 -3.35 10.84
C ILE A 313 7.50 -1.89 10.53
N THR A 314 6.51 -1.02 10.68
CA THR A 314 6.68 0.42 10.44
C THR A 314 6.77 1.20 11.75
N LEU A 315 7.71 2.16 11.81
CA LEU A 315 7.89 3.09 12.92
C LEU A 315 7.73 4.53 12.43
N GLY A 316 6.91 5.31 13.13
CA GLY A 316 6.69 6.72 12.84
C GLY A 316 6.03 7.44 14.02
N GLY A 317 5.65 8.70 13.79
CA GLY A 317 4.84 9.50 14.73
C GLY A 317 3.35 9.49 14.36
N ALA A 318 2.52 10.08 15.22
CA ALA A 318 1.09 10.31 14.91
C ALA A 318 0.91 11.21 13.69
N THR A 319 1.80 12.19 13.52
CA THR A 319 1.98 12.97 12.30
C THR A 319 3.41 12.83 11.79
N PRO A 320 3.70 13.16 10.52
CA PRO A 320 5.07 13.20 10.02
C PRO A 320 5.98 14.12 10.85
N ALA A 321 5.45 15.25 11.34
CA ALA A 321 6.18 16.18 12.20
C ALA A 321 6.56 15.58 13.56
N ASP A 322 5.76 14.63 14.07
CA ASP A 322 6.02 13.92 15.32
C ASP A 322 6.95 12.71 15.16
N SER A 323 7.42 12.42 13.93
CA SER A 323 8.31 11.28 13.70
C SER A 323 9.57 11.38 14.56
N PRO A 324 9.88 10.38 15.41
CA PRO A 324 11.08 10.42 16.23
C PRO A 324 12.34 10.40 15.36
N LEU A 325 12.27 9.80 14.17
CA LEU A 325 13.40 9.66 13.25
C LEU A 325 13.71 10.97 12.53
N LEU A 326 12.69 11.75 12.20
CA LEU A 326 12.87 13.07 11.57
C LEU A 326 13.31 14.12 12.58
N ARG A 327 12.76 14.06 13.80
CA ARG A 327 13.13 14.96 14.89
C ARG A 327 14.54 14.69 15.39
N ARG A 328 14.93 13.41 15.52
CA ARG A 328 16.20 12.95 16.08
C ARG A 328 16.94 12.03 15.08
N PRO A 329 17.76 12.60 14.17
CA PRO A 329 18.54 11.82 13.19
C PRO A 329 19.47 10.79 13.83
N ASP A 330 19.98 11.09 15.02
CA ASP A 330 20.84 10.21 15.82
C ASP A 330 20.17 8.88 16.21
N LEU A 331 18.83 8.83 16.24
CA LEU A 331 18.08 7.60 16.47
C LEU A 331 18.25 6.61 15.30
N LEU A 332 18.12 7.08 14.07
CA LEU A 332 18.29 6.22 12.90
C LEU A 332 19.76 5.80 12.74
N ARG A 333 20.70 6.70 13.01
CA ARG A 333 22.12 6.35 13.12
C ARG A 333 22.34 5.22 14.12
N SER A 334 21.79 5.36 15.33
CA SER A 334 21.91 4.34 16.39
C SER A 334 21.35 2.99 15.95
N LEU A 335 20.17 2.97 15.32
CA LEU A 335 19.57 1.76 14.76
C LEU A 335 20.48 1.10 13.73
N ILE A 336 20.96 1.86 12.74
CA ILE A 336 21.83 1.34 11.68
C ILE A 336 23.13 0.81 12.27
N THR A 337 23.81 1.58 13.12
CA THR A 337 25.08 1.17 13.74
C THR A 337 24.89 -0.07 14.60
N PHE A 338 23.82 -0.17 15.38
CA PHE A 338 23.56 -1.32 16.23
C PHE A 338 23.24 -2.58 15.42
N TRP A 339 22.41 -2.47 14.38
CA TRP A 339 22.19 -3.59 13.43
C TRP A 339 23.47 -4.01 12.72
N GLN A 340 24.31 -3.05 12.33
CA GLN A 340 25.58 -3.32 11.70
C GLN A 340 26.51 -4.11 12.64
N HIS A 341 26.51 -3.77 13.93
CA HIS A 341 27.29 -4.47 14.96
C HIS A 341 26.74 -5.83 15.35
N HIS A 342 25.43 -6.05 15.19
CA HIS A 342 24.75 -7.25 15.65
C HIS A 342 24.00 -7.95 14.50
N PRO A 343 24.69 -8.72 13.66
CA PRO A 343 24.08 -9.42 12.52
C PRO A 343 22.94 -10.38 12.90
N SER A 344 22.86 -10.83 14.15
CA SER A 344 21.71 -11.60 14.64
C SER A 344 20.37 -10.89 14.44
N LEU A 345 20.34 -9.55 14.50
CA LEU A 345 19.12 -8.76 14.28
C LEU A 345 18.62 -8.80 12.82
N SER A 346 19.49 -9.16 11.88
CA SER A 346 19.13 -9.38 10.48
C SER A 346 18.84 -10.85 10.20
N TYR A 347 19.70 -11.76 10.68
CA TYR A 347 19.67 -13.15 10.24
C TYR A 347 18.79 -14.09 11.06
N LEU A 348 18.47 -13.73 12.31
CA LEU A 348 17.56 -14.54 13.14
C LEU A 348 16.11 -14.42 12.66
N PHE A 349 15.74 -13.23 12.15
CA PHE A 349 14.37 -12.92 11.76
C PHE A 349 14.12 -12.97 10.26
N SER A 350 15.17 -13.14 9.45
CA SER A 350 15.03 -13.14 7.99
C SER A 350 14.42 -14.43 7.45
N GLY A 351 13.85 -14.32 6.25
CA GLY A 351 13.43 -15.47 5.47
C GLY A 351 14.61 -16.26 4.91
N MET A 352 14.33 -17.27 4.09
CA MET A 352 15.39 -18.11 3.50
C MET A 352 16.37 -17.31 2.63
N PHE A 353 15.87 -16.29 1.93
CA PHE A 353 16.65 -15.52 0.97
C PHE A 353 17.39 -14.36 1.65
N ILE A 354 18.68 -14.56 1.93
CA ILE A 354 19.58 -13.56 2.53
C ILE A 354 20.78 -13.24 1.64
N GLY A 355 21.46 -12.13 1.93
CA GLY A 355 22.61 -11.64 1.16
C GLY A 355 22.31 -10.37 0.35
N PRO A 356 23.28 -9.88 -0.45
CA PRO A 356 23.23 -8.58 -1.12
C PRO A 356 22.06 -8.39 -2.10
N THR A 357 21.55 -9.49 -2.63
CA THR A 357 20.43 -9.49 -3.59
C THR A 357 19.09 -9.84 -2.96
N SER A 358 19.04 -9.96 -1.63
CA SER A 358 17.85 -10.33 -0.87
C SER A 358 16.72 -9.30 -0.98
N GLN A 359 15.58 -9.59 -0.35
CA GLN A 359 14.46 -8.64 -0.29
C GLN A 359 14.77 -7.42 0.60
N ALA A 360 15.72 -7.58 1.53
CA ALA A 360 16.07 -6.60 2.55
C ALA A 360 17.56 -6.75 2.97
N PRO A 361 18.54 -6.64 2.03
CA PRO A 361 19.96 -6.71 2.35
C PRO A 361 20.38 -5.73 3.44
N ARG A 362 21.37 -6.17 4.23
CA ARG A 362 22.08 -5.30 5.15
C ARG A 362 22.91 -4.28 4.38
N VAL A 363 23.17 -3.15 5.02
CA VAL A 363 23.99 -2.06 4.43
C VAL A 363 25.43 -2.50 4.13
N ASP A 364 25.94 -3.52 4.82
CA ASP A 364 27.32 -4.04 4.71
C ASP A 364 27.47 -5.34 3.92
N GLU A 365 26.41 -5.83 3.28
CA GLU A 365 26.48 -7.01 2.39
C GLU A 365 26.74 -6.65 0.92
N GLY A 366 26.53 -5.39 0.54
CA GLY A 366 26.58 -4.91 -0.83
C GLY A 366 27.97 -4.48 -1.31
N ARG A 367 28.22 -3.18 -1.31
CA ARG A 367 29.48 -2.58 -1.81
C ARG A 367 30.43 -2.35 -0.65
N ASP A 368 31.71 -2.69 -0.84
CA ASP A 368 32.73 -2.57 0.21
C ASP A 368 32.90 -1.11 0.70
N GLU A 369 32.79 -0.12 -0.18
CA GLU A 369 32.94 1.30 0.18
C GLU A 369 31.73 1.87 0.94
N MET A 370 30.61 1.14 1.02
CA MET A 370 29.36 1.64 1.60
C MET A 370 29.53 2.09 3.04
N LEU A 371 30.29 1.34 3.84
CA LEU A 371 30.53 1.67 5.25
C LEU A 371 31.37 2.94 5.42
N TYR A 372 32.30 3.20 4.52
CA TYR A 372 33.08 4.45 4.53
C TYR A 372 32.18 5.65 4.23
N GLU A 373 31.35 5.57 3.19
CA GLU A 373 30.40 6.63 2.84
C GLU A 373 29.35 6.85 3.95
N LEU A 374 28.92 5.77 4.61
CA LEU A 374 28.02 5.84 5.76
C LEU A 374 28.64 6.54 6.97
N GLU A 375 29.93 6.33 7.25
CA GLU A 375 30.66 7.07 8.29
C GLU A 375 30.75 8.56 7.97
N VAL A 376 30.98 8.92 6.69
CA VAL A 376 30.94 10.31 6.24
C VAL A 376 29.55 10.91 6.44
N ALA A 377 28.48 10.20 6.05
CA ALA A 377 27.11 10.65 6.27
C ALA A 377 26.79 10.83 7.77
N PHE A 378 27.20 9.89 8.62
CA PHE A 378 27.04 10.00 10.07
C PHE A 378 27.80 11.18 10.68
N SER A 379 28.94 11.57 10.12
CA SER A 379 29.67 12.77 10.58
C SER A 379 28.91 14.07 10.34
N GLN A 380 27.95 14.08 9.41
CA GLN A 380 27.11 15.23 9.07
C GLN A 380 25.76 15.20 9.80
N MET A 381 25.44 14.12 10.52
CA MET A 381 24.24 14.06 11.35
C MET A 381 24.44 14.86 12.62
N SER A 382 23.47 15.72 12.93
CA SER A 382 23.46 16.43 14.21
C SER A 382 22.96 15.50 15.32
N ASP A 383 23.53 15.66 16.51
CA ASP A 383 23.04 15.01 17.73
C ASP A 383 21.78 15.73 18.23
N GLY A 384 20.84 14.99 18.82
CA GLY A 384 19.64 15.58 19.40
C GLY A 384 18.60 16.02 18.36
N GLU A 385 17.72 16.94 18.78
CA GLU A 385 16.61 17.39 17.94
C GLU A 385 17.06 18.37 16.85
N VAL A 386 16.54 18.20 15.62
CA VAL A 386 16.84 19.06 14.47
C VAL A 386 15.58 19.70 13.88
N PRO A 387 15.66 20.95 13.39
CA PRO A 387 14.55 21.60 12.69
C PRO A 387 14.42 21.20 11.22
N GLN A 388 15.38 20.46 10.64
CA GLN A 388 15.39 20.06 9.23
C GLN A 388 14.94 18.59 9.05
N PRO A 389 13.64 18.29 8.88
CA PRO A 389 13.18 16.91 8.73
C PRO A 389 13.76 16.20 7.51
N TRP A 390 14.13 16.93 6.45
CA TRP A 390 14.73 16.34 5.24
C TRP A 390 16.18 15.88 5.40
N LEU A 391 16.85 16.23 6.50
CA LEU A 391 18.29 15.97 6.68
C LEU A 391 18.60 14.47 6.61
N VAL A 392 17.81 13.66 7.31
CA VAL A 392 18.01 12.21 7.43
C VAL A 392 17.98 11.53 6.06
N ASP A 393 16.97 11.87 5.26
CA ASP A 393 16.79 11.30 3.93
C ASP A 393 17.92 11.70 2.97
N ARG A 394 18.32 12.99 3.00
CA ARG A 394 19.41 13.49 2.15
C ARG A 394 20.75 12.83 2.44
N LEU A 395 21.01 12.47 3.69
CA LEU A 395 22.24 11.81 4.10
C LEU A 395 22.24 10.30 3.77
N LEU A 396 21.09 9.64 3.86
CA LEU A 396 21.02 8.17 3.85
C LEU A 396 20.41 7.55 2.58
N ARG A 397 19.66 8.29 1.77
CA ARG A 397 18.88 7.72 0.64
C ARG A 397 19.71 6.95 -0.38
N ASN A 398 20.95 7.36 -0.62
CA ASN A 398 21.82 6.67 -1.57
C ASN A 398 22.69 5.58 -0.92
N LEU A 399 22.55 5.38 0.40
CA LEU A 399 23.33 4.43 1.19
C LEU A 399 22.47 3.26 1.69
N LEU A 400 21.22 3.54 2.07
CA LEU A 400 20.22 2.54 2.43
C LEU A 400 19.49 2.04 1.18
N ILE A 401 20.20 1.27 0.36
CA ILE A 401 19.75 0.74 -0.93
C ILE A 401 20.19 -0.70 -1.12
N ASP A 402 19.48 -1.44 -1.99
CA ASP A 402 20.01 -2.68 -2.54
C ASP A 402 21.12 -2.42 -3.59
N VAL A 403 21.73 -3.50 -4.09
CA VAL A 403 22.77 -3.42 -5.13
C VAL A 403 22.32 -2.76 -6.44
N THR A 404 21.01 -2.63 -6.67
CA THR A 404 20.43 -1.95 -7.85
C THR A 404 20.11 -0.47 -7.61
N GLY A 405 20.32 0.03 -6.38
CA GLY A 405 19.98 1.41 -6.01
C GLY A 405 18.54 1.60 -5.55
N ASN A 406 17.85 0.52 -5.16
CA ASN A 406 16.46 0.58 -4.71
C ASN A 406 16.36 0.70 -3.18
N THR A 407 15.85 1.83 -2.71
CA THR A 407 15.60 2.12 -1.29
C THR A 407 14.47 1.29 -0.69
N HIS A 408 13.48 0.89 -1.49
CA HIS A 408 12.38 0.02 -1.06
C HIS A 408 12.86 -1.38 -0.68
N ARG A 409 14.07 -1.75 -1.07
CA ARG A 409 14.66 -3.07 -0.82
C ARG A 409 15.74 -3.03 0.25
N ALA A 410 15.96 -1.92 0.93
CA ALA A 410 16.91 -1.89 2.04
C ALA A 410 16.30 -2.51 3.31
N GLU A 411 17.13 -3.10 4.18
CA GLU A 411 16.71 -3.54 5.52
C GLU A 411 16.00 -2.44 6.30
N PHE A 412 16.59 -1.23 6.26
CA PHE A 412 16.01 0.02 6.75
C PHE A 412 15.47 0.83 5.56
N CYS A 413 14.19 0.63 5.23
CA CYS A 413 13.55 1.31 4.11
C CYS A 413 13.08 2.71 4.52
N ILE A 414 13.65 3.72 3.84
CA ILE A 414 13.36 5.14 4.09
C ILE A 414 12.48 5.78 3.01
N ASP A 415 11.83 5.00 2.16
CA ASP A 415 10.97 5.53 1.09
C ASP A 415 9.78 6.32 1.58
N LYS A 416 9.28 5.96 2.76
CA LYS A 416 8.16 6.62 3.44
C LYS A 416 8.65 7.64 4.49
N LEU A 417 9.95 7.91 4.58
CA LEU A 417 10.53 8.79 5.60
C LEU A 417 10.40 10.26 5.19
N TYR A 418 11.24 10.74 4.27
CA TYR A 418 11.15 12.10 3.72
C TYR A 418 11.59 12.14 2.25
N SER A 419 10.79 11.57 1.35
CA SER A 419 11.13 11.58 -0.07
C SER A 419 11.23 13.02 -0.64
N PRO A 420 12.32 13.38 -1.33
CA PRO A 420 12.44 14.70 -1.95
C PRO A 420 11.56 14.86 -3.19
N ASN A 421 11.16 13.75 -3.83
CA ASN A 421 10.53 13.74 -5.15
C ASN A 421 9.01 13.98 -5.10
N SER A 422 8.35 13.67 -3.97
CA SER A 422 6.89 13.81 -3.84
C SER A 422 6.49 14.09 -2.40
N ALA A 423 5.45 14.90 -2.21
CA ALA A 423 4.82 15.10 -0.92
C ALA A 423 4.28 13.78 -0.34
N THR A 424 3.75 12.88 -1.17
CA THR A 424 3.21 11.56 -0.73
C THR A 424 4.24 10.64 -0.06
N GLY A 425 5.54 10.88 -0.26
CA GLY A 425 6.63 10.11 0.34
C GLY A 425 7.22 10.74 1.62
N ARG A 426 6.63 11.82 2.13
CA ARG A 426 7.08 12.51 3.36
C ARG A 426 6.19 12.15 4.55
N LEU A 427 6.17 10.87 4.92
CA LEU A 427 5.29 10.36 5.97
C LEU A 427 5.96 10.29 7.34
N GLY A 428 7.28 10.47 7.41
CA GLY A 428 8.04 10.30 8.66
C GLY A 428 8.08 8.84 9.13
N ILE A 429 7.93 7.88 8.22
CA ILE A 429 7.88 6.45 8.53
C ILE A 429 9.17 5.75 8.06
N LEU A 430 9.79 5.00 8.96
CA LEU A 430 10.80 3.99 8.65
C LEU A 430 10.14 2.62 8.62
N GLU A 431 10.50 1.81 7.65
CA GLU A 431 10.00 0.45 7.50
C GLU A 431 11.16 -0.54 7.71
N PHE A 432 11.00 -1.43 8.69
CA PHE A 432 11.90 -2.54 8.96
C PHE A 432 11.50 -3.72 8.09
N ARG A 433 12.34 -4.06 7.10
CA ARG A 433 12.00 -5.06 6.08
C ARG A 433 12.66 -6.42 6.28
N GLY A 434 13.67 -6.50 7.14
CA GLY A 434 14.43 -7.74 7.42
C GLY A 434 13.69 -8.81 8.23
N PHE A 435 12.37 -8.68 8.42
CA PHE A 435 11.57 -9.59 9.24
C PHE A 435 10.67 -10.47 8.36
N GLU A 436 10.81 -11.78 8.49
CA GLU A 436 9.88 -12.77 7.95
C GLU A 436 8.61 -12.82 8.81
N MET A 437 7.50 -13.20 8.17
CA MET A 437 6.23 -13.44 8.84
C MET A 437 6.33 -14.62 9.80
N PRO A 438 6.17 -14.41 11.11
CA PRO A 438 6.24 -15.50 12.06
C PRO A 438 4.94 -16.31 12.08
N PRO A 439 5.02 -17.61 12.42
CA PRO A 439 3.86 -18.52 12.40
C PRO A 439 2.81 -18.22 13.47
N HIS A 440 3.13 -17.39 14.46
CA HIS A 440 2.24 -17.11 15.60
C HIS A 440 2.27 -15.64 16.02
N SER A 441 1.10 -15.09 16.38
CA SER A 441 0.93 -13.68 16.79
C SER A 441 1.85 -13.26 17.94
N ARG A 442 2.02 -14.12 18.95
CA ARG A 442 2.98 -13.90 20.05
C ARG A 442 4.41 -13.66 19.57
N MET A 443 4.87 -14.40 18.56
CA MET A 443 6.19 -14.16 17.97
C MET A 443 6.22 -12.78 17.29
N ALA A 444 5.22 -12.45 16.46
CA ALA A 444 5.12 -11.10 15.87
C ALA A 444 5.17 -9.98 16.92
N LEU A 445 4.51 -10.19 18.06
CA LEU A 445 4.56 -9.26 19.20
C LEU A 445 5.95 -9.20 19.85
N VAL A 446 6.69 -10.30 19.96
CA VAL A 446 8.09 -10.27 20.44
C VAL A 446 8.99 -9.46 19.50
N GLN A 447 8.84 -9.59 18.17
CA GLN A 447 9.56 -8.74 17.20
C GLN A 447 9.25 -7.25 17.46
N ALA A 448 7.97 -6.91 17.58
CA ALA A 448 7.57 -5.53 17.86
C ALA A 448 8.07 -5.03 19.22
N LEU A 449 8.08 -5.88 20.26
CA LEU A 449 8.60 -5.53 21.59
C LEU A 449 10.11 -5.26 21.55
N LEU A 450 10.87 -6.10 20.84
CA LEU A 450 12.32 -5.93 20.66
C LEU A 450 12.62 -4.59 19.99
N LEU A 451 11.96 -4.29 18.88
CA LEU A 451 12.13 -3.01 18.17
C LEU A 451 11.78 -1.82 19.06
N ARG A 452 10.67 -1.87 19.80
CA ARG A 452 10.25 -0.80 20.72
C ARG A 452 11.27 -0.61 21.85
N ALA A 453 11.80 -1.69 22.42
CA ALA A 453 12.80 -1.62 23.47
C ALA A 453 14.11 -0.99 22.96
N LEU A 454 14.57 -1.38 21.77
CA LEU A 454 15.77 -0.81 21.13
C LEU A 454 15.58 0.68 20.81
N VAL A 455 14.43 1.06 20.25
CA VAL A 455 14.10 2.47 20.00
C VAL A 455 14.11 3.28 21.30
N ALA A 456 13.49 2.77 22.37
CA ALA A 456 13.48 3.44 23.67
C ALA A 456 14.89 3.56 24.27
N ARG A 457 15.70 2.50 24.15
CA ARG A 457 17.12 2.48 24.55
C ARG A 457 17.92 3.54 23.81
N PHE A 458 17.85 3.60 22.48
CA PHE A 458 18.59 4.58 21.67
C PHE A 458 18.05 6.01 21.81
N TRP A 459 16.77 6.16 22.12
CA TRP A 459 16.20 7.46 22.43
C TRP A 459 16.77 8.03 23.74
N SER A 460 16.90 7.18 24.77
CA SER A 460 17.48 7.57 26.05
C SER A 460 18.99 7.81 25.95
N GLU A 461 19.72 6.90 25.30
CA GLU A 461 21.17 6.97 25.13
C GLU A 461 21.55 6.54 23.70
N PRO A 462 21.89 7.51 22.83
CA PRO A 462 22.28 7.22 21.45
C PRO A 462 23.46 6.24 21.36
N TYR A 463 23.40 5.32 20.41
CA TYR A 463 24.46 4.33 20.18
C TYR A 463 25.49 4.87 19.18
N HIS A 464 26.46 5.63 19.69
CA HIS A 464 27.53 6.22 18.88
C HIS A 464 28.81 5.39 19.00
N LYS A 465 29.04 4.49 18.03
CA LYS A 465 30.24 3.66 17.93
C LYS A 465 30.78 3.64 16.50
N PRO A 466 32.09 3.40 16.30
CA PRO A 466 32.66 3.15 14.97
C PRO A 466 32.08 1.86 14.36
N LEU A 467 31.83 1.85 13.05
CA LEU A 467 31.31 0.67 12.35
C LEU A 467 32.36 -0.45 12.29
N VAL A 468 31.90 -1.69 12.34
CA VAL A 468 32.77 -2.88 12.30
C VAL A 468 33.00 -3.30 10.85
N ARG A 469 34.26 -3.50 10.45
CA ARG A 469 34.61 -4.03 9.13
C ARG A 469 34.60 -5.56 9.17
N TRP A 470 33.41 -6.17 9.12
CA TRP A 470 33.27 -7.63 9.21
C TRP A 470 33.98 -8.38 8.08
N GLY A 471 33.92 -7.87 6.85
CA GLY A 471 34.44 -8.59 5.68
C GLY A 471 33.80 -9.98 5.57
N THR A 472 34.61 -11.02 5.32
CA THR A 472 34.11 -12.39 5.22
C THR A 472 33.62 -12.96 6.55
N GLU A 473 34.07 -12.41 7.70
CA GLU A 473 33.61 -12.89 9.02
C GLU A 473 32.10 -12.76 9.19
N LEU A 474 31.46 -11.82 8.48
CA LEU A 474 30.00 -11.66 8.47
C LEU A 474 29.33 -12.99 8.08
N HIS A 475 29.78 -13.60 6.98
CA HIS A 475 29.21 -14.83 6.46
C HIS A 475 29.81 -16.09 7.09
N ASP A 476 31.06 -16.04 7.55
CA ASP A 476 31.72 -17.19 8.17
C ASP A 476 31.18 -17.47 9.57
N ARG A 477 30.89 -16.42 10.35
CA ARG A 477 30.39 -16.55 11.73
C ARG A 477 28.87 -16.49 11.76
N PHE A 478 28.29 -15.42 11.24
CA PHE A 478 26.87 -15.11 11.48
C PHE A 478 25.92 -15.81 10.51
N MET A 479 26.37 -16.85 9.81
CA MET A 479 25.50 -17.80 9.15
C MET A 479 25.31 -19.09 9.96
N LEU A 480 25.98 -19.21 11.11
CA LEU A 480 25.89 -20.36 12.00
C LEU A 480 25.01 -20.04 13.22
N PRO A 481 24.17 -21.00 13.68
CA PRO A 481 23.25 -20.80 14.81
C PRO A 481 23.96 -20.30 16.08
N HIS A 482 25.12 -20.88 16.40
CA HIS A 482 25.88 -20.55 17.61
C HIS A 482 26.24 -19.06 17.72
N TYR A 483 26.80 -18.48 16.65
CA TYR A 483 27.24 -17.08 16.68
C TYR A 483 26.06 -16.11 16.63
N ILE A 484 24.98 -16.44 15.90
CA ILE A 484 23.75 -15.65 15.92
C ILE A 484 23.16 -15.63 17.34
N TRP A 485 23.07 -16.79 18.00
CA TRP A 485 22.50 -16.86 19.34
C TRP A 485 23.35 -16.14 20.38
N GLN A 486 24.68 -16.29 20.30
CA GLN A 486 25.60 -15.58 21.18
C GLN A 486 25.55 -14.06 20.98
N ASP A 487 25.42 -13.59 19.73
CA ASP A 487 25.24 -12.18 19.40
C ASP A 487 23.91 -11.62 19.92
N MET A 488 22.82 -12.37 19.74
CA MET A 488 21.50 -12.00 20.28
C MET A 488 21.50 -11.91 21.80
N LYS A 489 22.25 -12.79 22.48
CA LYS A 489 22.47 -12.69 23.92
C LYS A 489 23.12 -11.37 24.33
N PHE A 490 24.09 -10.86 23.56
CA PHE A 490 24.66 -9.53 23.81
C PHE A 490 23.63 -8.42 23.63
N VAL A 491 22.78 -8.49 22.60
CA VAL A 491 21.68 -7.52 22.41
C VAL A 491 20.74 -7.49 23.61
N VAL A 492 20.32 -8.66 24.10
CA VAL A 492 19.45 -8.77 25.28
C VAL A 492 20.15 -8.24 26.53
N GLN A 493 21.44 -8.54 26.72
CA GLN A 493 22.22 -8.01 27.84
C GLN A 493 22.36 -6.48 27.79
N ASP A 494 22.54 -5.88 26.60
CA ASP A 494 22.54 -4.43 26.44
C ASP A 494 21.20 -3.84 26.86
N LEU A 495 20.08 -4.38 26.40
CA LEU A 495 18.74 -3.94 26.82
C LEU A 495 18.56 -4.02 28.34
N GLN A 496 18.95 -5.14 28.96
CA GLN A 496 18.87 -5.33 30.41
C GLN A 496 19.74 -4.34 31.18
N ALA A 497 20.96 -4.08 30.70
CA ALA A 497 21.88 -3.12 31.31
C ALA A 497 21.32 -1.67 31.27
N HIS A 498 20.49 -1.35 30.27
CA HIS A 498 19.81 -0.06 30.15
C HIS A 498 18.39 -0.05 30.74
N GLY A 499 18.05 -1.02 31.58
CA GLY A 499 16.80 -1.04 32.36
C GLY A 499 15.59 -1.64 31.65
N TYR A 500 15.77 -2.30 30.51
CA TYR A 500 14.71 -3.02 29.79
C TYR A 500 14.84 -4.52 30.06
N PRO A 501 13.98 -5.15 30.90
CA PRO A 501 14.12 -6.54 31.32
C PRO A 501 13.67 -7.55 30.25
N PHE A 502 14.08 -7.34 29.01
CA PHE A 502 13.83 -8.25 27.89
C PHE A 502 14.54 -9.59 28.15
N GLN A 503 13.88 -10.70 27.87
CA GLN A 503 14.39 -12.04 28.17
C GLN A 503 14.80 -12.77 26.90
N LEU A 504 15.95 -13.46 26.93
CA LEU A 504 16.48 -14.18 25.76
C LEU A 504 15.56 -15.34 25.38
N GLU A 505 14.92 -15.98 26.36
CA GLU A 505 14.05 -17.13 26.20
C GLU A 505 12.78 -16.79 25.38
N TRP A 506 12.40 -15.51 25.31
CA TRP A 506 11.30 -15.06 24.43
C TRP A 506 11.66 -15.23 22.95
N LEU A 507 12.95 -15.32 22.62
CA LEU A 507 13.45 -15.50 21.26
C LEU A 507 13.70 -16.97 20.88
N ALA A 508 13.56 -17.92 21.82
CA ALA A 508 13.84 -19.34 21.57
C ALA A 508 12.99 -19.93 20.43
N ALA A 509 11.74 -19.47 20.28
CA ALA A 509 10.88 -19.89 19.17
C ALA A 509 11.41 -19.42 17.79
N PHE A 510 12.11 -18.29 17.73
CA PHE A 510 12.74 -17.83 16.49
C PHE A 510 13.99 -18.63 16.18
N GLU A 511 14.79 -18.96 17.20
CA GLU A 511 15.96 -19.83 17.03
C GLU A 511 15.54 -21.17 16.42
N GLU A 512 14.51 -21.82 16.96
CA GLU A 512 14.05 -23.11 16.44
C GLU A 512 13.37 -23.00 15.07
N PHE A 513 12.63 -21.91 14.82
CA PHE A 513 12.03 -21.66 13.52
C PHE A 513 13.08 -21.40 12.44
N ARG A 514 14.16 -20.68 12.78
CA ARG A 514 15.25 -20.33 11.85
C ARG A 514 16.27 -21.45 11.66
N PHE A 515 16.56 -22.19 12.73
CA PHE A 515 17.57 -23.25 12.80
C PHE A 515 16.94 -24.56 13.27
N PRO A 516 16.03 -25.16 12.48
CA PRO A 516 15.35 -26.39 12.86
C PRO A 516 16.35 -27.49 13.20
N HIS A 517 16.09 -28.17 14.32
CA HIS A 517 16.90 -29.29 14.80
C HIS A 517 16.60 -30.58 14.02
N TYR A 518 17.65 -31.20 13.46
CA TYR A 518 17.53 -32.47 12.73
C TYR A 518 17.80 -33.69 13.59
N GLY A 519 18.67 -33.58 14.59
CA GLY A 519 19.03 -34.71 15.43
C GLY A 519 20.17 -34.42 16.38
N ARG A 520 20.21 -35.22 17.44
CA ARG A 520 21.21 -35.13 18.50
C ARG A 520 21.68 -36.53 18.86
N VAL A 521 22.98 -36.66 19.10
CA VAL A 521 23.58 -37.89 19.62
C VAL A 521 24.54 -37.56 20.76
N GLN A 522 24.47 -38.34 21.82
CA GLN A 522 25.43 -38.31 22.92
C GLN A 522 26.48 -39.39 22.68
N LEU A 523 27.75 -39.00 22.63
CA LEU A 523 28.92 -39.87 22.52
C LEU A 523 29.79 -39.68 23.76
N ASP A 524 29.64 -40.57 24.74
CA ASP A 524 30.24 -40.43 26.07
C ASP A 524 29.92 -39.06 26.69
N ASP A 525 30.92 -38.19 26.85
CA ASP A 525 30.80 -36.84 27.42
C ASP A 525 30.56 -35.74 26.36
N ILE A 526 30.46 -36.10 25.08
CA ILE A 526 30.28 -35.15 23.97
C ILE A 526 28.84 -35.25 23.42
N GLU A 527 28.12 -34.13 23.42
CA GLU A 527 26.85 -33.98 22.71
C GLU A 527 27.12 -33.42 21.31
N LEU A 528 26.64 -34.10 20.27
CA LEU A 528 26.62 -33.61 18.90
C LEU A 528 25.19 -33.29 18.52
N GLU A 529 24.96 -32.06 18.05
CA GLU A 529 23.67 -31.59 17.57
C GLU A 529 23.81 -31.15 16.10
N LEU A 530 22.86 -31.59 15.27
CA LEU A 530 22.76 -31.20 13.87
C LEU A 530 21.55 -30.27 13.70
N ARG A 531 21.79 -29.06 13.20
CA ARG A 531 20.75 -28.05 12.97
C ARG A 531 20.95 -27.43 11.60
N TRP A 532 19.87 -26.99 10.99
CA TRP A 532 19.98 -26.14 9.81
C TRP A 532 20.81 -24.87 10.11
N ALA A 533 21.52 -24.36 9.12
CA ALA A 533 22.25 -23.09 9.18
C ALA A 533 21.93 -22.24 7.94
N VAL A 534 22.30 -20.95 7.99
CA VAL A 534 22.01 -20.03 6.88
C VAL A 534 23.04 -20.21 5.75
N GLU A 535 22.62 -20.04 4.50
CA GLU A 535 23.52 -19.79 3.37
C GLU A 535 23.03 -18.56 2.58
N PRO A 536 23.91 -17.61 2.21
CA PRO A 536 23.55 -16.52 1.30
C PRO A 536 23.21 -17.04 -0.10
N TRP A 537 22.08 -16.58 -0.63
CA TRP A 537 21.62 -16.95 -1.96
C TRP A 537 21.99 -15.84 -2.94
N HIS A 538 23.13 -16.00 -3.59
CA HIS A 538 23.59 -15.06 -4.61
C HIS A 538 22.82 -15.30 -5.91
N VAL A 539 22.34 -14.21 -6.53
CA VAL A 539 21.74 -14.29 -7.86
C VAL A 539 22.78 -14.71 -8.89
N LEU A 540 22.42 -15.68 -9.73
CA LEU A 540 23.25 -16.15 -10.83
C LEU A 540 23.29 -15.13 -11.99
N GLY A 541 24.29 -15.25 -12.87
CA GLY A 541 24.39 -14.44 -14.10
C GLY A 541 23.17 -14.59 -15.03
N GLU A 542 23.01 -13.67 -15.99
CA GLU A 542 21.80 -13.48 -16.81
C GLU A 542 21.19 -14.78 -17.40
N GLU A 543 19.89 -15.00 -17.14
CA GLU A 543 18.96 -15.65 -18.07
C GLU A 543 17.90 -14.62 -18.48
N THR A 544 18.03 -14.03 -19.67
CA THR A 544 17.03 -13.10 -20.22
C THR A 544 15.83 -13.90 -20.73
N THR A 545 14.79 -14.05 -19.91
CA THR A 545 13.49 -14.54 -20.39
C THR A 545 12.71 -13.41 -21.07
N SER A 546 12.14 -13.67 -22.25
CA SER A 546 11.40 -12.66 -23.04
C SER A 546 10.11 -12.14 -22.37
N PHE A 547 9.73 -12.69 -21.22
CA PHE A 547 8.57 -12.31 -20.43
C PHE A 547 8.95 -12.19 -18.95
N GLY A 548 9.53 -11.04 -18.59
CA GLY A 548 9.83 -10.69 -17.20
C GLY A 548 11.26 -11.01 -16.75
N THR A 549 11.66 -10.41 -15.63
CA THR A 549 12.97 -10.59 -15.01
C THR A 549 12.84 -11.66 -13.91
N SER A 550 13.06 -12.93 -14.26
CA SER A 550 13.28 -13.98 -13.25
C SER A 550 14.77 -14.04 -12.92
N ARG A 551 15.12 -14.08 -11.63
CA ARG A 551 16.50 -14.18 -11.16
C ARG A 551 16.68 -15.53 -10.49
N TYR A 552 17.47 -16.40 -11.10
CA TYR A 552 17.78 -17.69 -10.49
C TYR A 552 18.78 -17.52 -9.36
N VAL A 553 18.59 -18.35 -8.35
CA VAL A 553 19.44 -18.46 -7.17
C VAL A 553 19.91 -19.89 -7.10
N ASP A 554 21.17 -20.09 -6.76
CA ASP A 554 21.68 -21.42 -6.51
C ASP A 554 21.27 -21.85 -5.10
N SER A 555 20.35 -22.80 -5.01
CA SER A 555 19.92 -23.44 -3.75
C SER A 555 20.47 -24.87 -3.63
N SER A 556 21.46 -25.23 -4.45
CA SER A 556 22.08 -26.56 -4.42
C SER A 556 23.04 -26.76 -3.23
N VAL A 557 23.46 -25.66 -2.60
CA VAL A 557 24.30 -25.63 -1.42
C VAL A 557 23.54 -24.96 -0.28
N GLU A 558 23.33 -25.73 0.78
CA GLU A 558 22.71 -25.30 2.02
C GLU A 558 23.56 -25.81 3.19
N ARG A 559 23.64 -25.05 4.29
CA ARG A 559 24.44 -25.42 5.46
C ARG A 559 23.63 -26.24 6.47
N LEU A 560 24.29 -27.24 7.05
CA LEU A 560 23.83 -28.10 8.15
C LEU A 560 24.80 -28.05 9.33
#